data_AF-A0A3S9EY95-F1
#
_entry.id   AF-A0A3S9EY95-F1
#
_cell.length_a   1.000
_cell.length_b   1.000
_cell.length_c   1.000
_cell.angle_alpha   90.00
_cell.angle_beta   90.00
_cell.angle_gamma   90.00
#
_symmetry.space_group_name_H-M   'P 1'
#
loop_
_entity.id
_entity.type
_entity.pdbx_description
1 polymer ?
#
loop_
_entity_poly.entity_id
_entity_poly.type
_entity_poly.pdbx_seq_one_letter_code
_entity_poly.pdbx_strand_id
1 'polypeptide(L)'
;MAGKGWTFQSLIDAKMTVTAFCHWSPCNHSQKLNLAQLRDRYGPDAPAMADDLIPKLKCHRCGGTDVGVIYTPDTSPNAYGRAKGG
;
A
#
# COMPACT_ATOMS: atom_id res chain seq x y z
N MET A 1 -21.28 12.09 -6.65
CA MET A 1 -20.06 12.71 -6.07
C MET A 1 -19.43 11.68 -5.14
N ALA A 2 -18.61 10.78 -5.67
CA ALA A 2 -17.86 9.81 -4.88
C ALA A 2 -16.64 10.53 -4.30
N GLY A 3 -16.60 10.71 -2.98
CA GLY A 3 -15.58 11.49 -2.30
C GLY A 3 -14.19 10.89 -2.49
N LYS A 4 -13.32 11.61 -3.21
CA LYS A 4 -11.90 11.89 -2.93
C LYS A 4 -11.05 10.85 -2.16
N GLY A 5 -11.23 9.55 -2.41
CA GLY A 5 -10.44 8.46 -1.82
C GLY A 5 -9.90 7.55 -2.91
N TRP A 6 -8.63 7.13 -2.78
CA TRP A 6 -8.03 6.17 -3.71
C TRP A 6 -8.70 4.80 -3.56
N THR A 7 -9.22 4.24 -4.65
CA THR A 7 -9.78 2.87 -4.68
C THR A 7 -8.75 1.86 -5.16
N PHE A 8 -9.02 0.56 -4.96
CA PHE A 8 -8.14 -0.49 -5.49
C PHE A 8 -8.01 -0.40 -7.00
N GLN A 9 -9.11 -0.15 -7.72
CA GLN A 9 -9.07 -0.02 -9.18
C GLN A 9 -8.23 1.19 -9.60
N SER A 10 -8.41 2.36 -8.97
CA SER A 10 -7.62 3.56 -9.30
C SER A 10 -6.12 3.38 -9.02
N LEU A 11 -5.75 2.65 -7.96
CA LEU A 11 -4.34 2.34 -7.68
C LEU A 11 -3.74 1.40 -8.74
N ILE A 12 -4.50 0.41 -9.18
CA ILE A 12 -4.06 -0.51 -10.25
C ILE A 12 -3.93 0.23 -11.58
N ASP A 13 -4.90 1.05 -11.94
CA ASP A 13 -4.90 1.86 -13.17
C ASP A 13 -3.73 2.85 -13.18
N ALA A 14 -3.42 3.43 -12.02
CA ALA A 14 -2.24 4.30 -11.83
C ALA A 14 -0.91 3.54 -11.73
N LYS A 15 -0.93 2.19 -11.87
CA LYS A 15 0.24 1.31 -11.68
C LYS A 15 0.96 1.54 -10.35
N MET A 16 0.22 1.93 -9.32
CA MET A 16 0.77 2.19 -8.00
C MET A 16 1.13 0.86 -7.32
N THR A 17 2.32 0.78 -6.75
CA THR A 17 2.72 -0.34 -5.89
C THR A 17 2.46 0.04 -4.44
N VAL A 18 1.62 -0.73 -3.75
CA VAL A 18 1.42 -0.58 -2.31
C VAL A 18 2.24 -1.62 -1.58
N THR A 19 3.12 -1.18 -0.69
CA THR A 19 3.96 -2.06 0.14
C THR A 19 3.55 -1.89 1.60
N ALA A 20 3.08 -2.96 2.23
CA ALA A 20 2.88 -2.98 3.67
C ALA A 20 4.22 -3.17 4.36
N PHE A 21 4.46 -2.48 5.47
CA PHE A 21 5.63 -2.70 6.31
C PHE A 21 5.23 -2.79 7.77
N CYS A 22 5.85 -3.70 8.51
CA CYS A 22 5.63 -3.82 9.93
C CYS A 22 6.57 -2.86 10.68
N HIS A 23 5.98 -1.94 11.45
CA HIS A 23 6.71 -0.98 12.29
C HIS A 23 7.30 -1.61 13.55
N TRP A 24 6.91 -2.84 13.86
CA TRP A 24 7.48 -3.57 14.98
C TRP A 24 8.96 -3.85 14.74
N SER A 25 9.82 -3.13 15.48
CA SER A 25 11.28 -3.15 15.36
C SER A 25 11.90 -4.55 15.23
N PRO A 26 11.46 -5.58 15.99
CA PRO A 26 11.97 -6.95 15.86
C PRO A 26 11.60 -7.67 14.55
N CYS A 27 10.50 -7.29 13.88
CA CYS A 27 10.07 -7.94 12.64
C CYS A 27 10.51 -7.18 11.40
N ASN A 28 10.30 -5.85 11.38
CA ASN A 28 10.71 -4.91 10.32
C ASN A 28 10.49 -5.43 8.88
N HIS A 29 9.47 -6.26 8.69
CA HIS A 29 9.24 -6.96 7.43
C HIS A 29 8.35 -6.11 6.54
N SER A 30 8.74 -5.97 5.28
CA SER A 30 7.93 -5.32 4.26
C SER A 30 7.48 -6.34 3.21
N GLN A 31 6.26 -6.17 2.73
CA GLN A 31 5.67 -7.02 1.72
C GLN A 31 4.84 -6.17 0.76
N LYS A 32 5.05 -6.39 -0.53
CA LYS A 32 4.19 -5.80 -1.56
C LYS A 32 2.80 -6.41 -1.47
N LEU A 33 1.80 -5.55 -1.31
CA LEU A 33 0.40 -5.97 -1.33
C LEU A 33 -0.01 -6.25 -2.77
N ASN A 34 -0.67 -7.38 -2.98
CA ASN A 34 -1.24 -7.70 -4.27
C ASN A 34 -2.58 -6.95 -4.41
N LEU A 35 -2.53 -5.78 -5.06
CA LEU A 35 -3.71 -4.96 -5.28
C LEU A 35 -4.81 -5.68 -6.05
N ALA A 36 -4.47 -6.53 -7.02
CA ALA A 36 -5.46 -7.30 -7.77
C ALA A 36 -6.20 -8.29 -6.86
N GLN A 37 -5.49 -9.00 -5.98
CA GLN A 37 -6.13 -9.88 -5.00
C GLN A 37 -6.99 -9.12 -3.98
N LEU A 38 -6.53 -7.95 -3.53
CA LEU A 38 -7.30 -7.11 -2.60
C LEU A 38 -8.55 -6.56 -3.27
N ARG A 39 -8.44 -6.14 -4.54
CA ARG A 39 -9.55 -5.72 -5.39
C ARG A 39 -10.58 -6.83 -5.54
N ASP A 40 -10.15 -8.05 -5.85
CA ASP A 40 -11.07 -9.18 -6.07
C ASP A 40 -11.76 -9.60 -4.76
N ARG A 41 -11.13 -9.36 -3.60
CA ARG A 41 -11.71 -9.65 -2.28
C ARG A 41 -12.66 -8.56 -1.77
N TYR A 42 -12.28 -7.28 -1.90
CA TYR A 42 -13.03 -6.16 -1.33
C TYR A 42 -13.94 -5.45 -2.34
N GLY A 43 -13.68 -5.64 -3.63
CA GLY A 43 -14.34 -4.95 -4.74
C GLY A 43 -13.45 -3.85 -5.36
N PRO A 44 -13.67 -3.53 -6.65
CA PRO A 44 -12.91 -2.50 -7.36
C PRO A 44 -13.08 -1.10 -6.81
N ASP A 45 -14.28 -0.78 -6.32
CA ASP A 45 -14.63 0.53 -5.77
C ASP A 45 -14.39 0.65 -4.26
N ALA A 46 -13.82 -0.39 -3.64
CA ALA A 46 -13.50 -0.34 -2.23
C ALA A 46 -12.33 0.63 -1.97
N PRO A 47 -12.39 1.39 -0.87
CA PRO A 47 -11.33 2.32 -0.51
C PRO A 47 -10.06 1.55 -0.15
N ALA A 48 -8.94 2.02 -0.70
CA ALA A 48 -7.62 1.42 -0.58
C ALA A 48 -6.60 2.39 0.05
N MET A 49 -7.10 3.36 0.83
CA MET A 49 -6.31 4.28 1.63
C MET A 49 -5.73 3.57 2.87
N ALA A 50 -4.71 4.19 3.47
CA ALA A 50 -4.00 3.62 4.60
C ALA A 50 -4.95 3.33 5.76
N ASP A 51 -5.84 4.27 6.07
CA ASP A 51 -6.80 4.14 7.17
C ASP A 51 -7.79 2.98 6.98
N ASP A 52 -8.10 2.59 5.74
CA ASP A 52 -8.97 1.46 5.43
C ASP A 52 -8.23 0.12 5.39
N LEU A 53 -6.95 0.15 5.00
CA LEU A 53 -6.10 -1.02 4.84
C LEU A 53 -5.46 -1.45 6.15
N ILE A 54 -4.81 -0.52 6.88
CA ILE A 54 -4.08 -0.77 8.12
C ILE A 54 -4.88 -1.61 9.13
N PRO A 55 -6.15 -1.28 9.48
CA PRO A 55 -6.90 -2.07 10.47
C PRO A 55 -7.25 -3.48 9.99
N LYS A 56 -7.24 -3.73 8.67
CA LYS A 56 -7.51 -5.04 8.06
C LYS A 56 -6.23 -5.84 7.79
N LEU A 57 -5.07 -5.20 7.85
CA LEU A 57 -3.78 -5.81 7.61
C LEU A 57 -3.16 -6.28 8.94
N LYS A 58 -2.53 -7.44 8.88
CA LYS A 58 -1.71 -7.98 9.96
C LYS A 58 -0.42 -8.50 9.36
N CYS A 59 0.69 -8.30 10.07
CA CYS A 59 1.95 -8.87 9.64
C CYS A 59 1.84 -10.40 9.65
N HIS A 60 2.11 -11.04 8.51
CA HIS A 60 2.05 -12.50 8.41
C HIS A 60 3.11 -13.20 9.30
N ARG A 61 4.23 -12.51 9.59
CA ARG A 61 5.35 -13.07 10.35
C ARG A 61 5.17 -12.98 11.86
N CYS A 62 4.76 -11.83 12.38
CA CYS A 62 4.62 -11.61 13.83
C CYS A 62 3.17 -11.50 14.31
N GLY A 63 2.19 -11.38 13.41
CA GLY A 63 0.78 -11.14 13.77
C GLY A 63 0.48 -9.72 14.24
N GLY A 64 1.47 -8.82 14.26
CA GLY A 64 1.31 -7.44 14.70
C GLY A 64 0.37 -6.64 13.80
N THR A 65 -0.38 -5.73 14.44
CA THR A 65 -1.27 -4.76 13.78
C THR A 65 -0.61 -3.42 13.52
N ASP A 66 0.62 -3.23 14.03
CA ASP A 66 1.44 -2.04 13.77
C ASP A 66 2.09 -2.19 12.39
N VAL A 67 1.26 -2.01 11.36
CA VAL A 67 1.61 -2.09 9.95
C VAL A 67 1.33 -0.76 9.29
N GLY A 68 2.34 -0.21 8.62
CA GLY A 68 2.19 0.93 7.74
C GLY A 68 2.04 0.47 6.30
N VAL A 69 1.54 1.34 5.43
CA VAL A 69 1.53 1.12 3.99
C VAL A 69 2.25 2.26 3.28
N ILE A 70 3.07 1.91 2.30
CA ILE A 70 3.83 2.82 1.47
C ILE A 70 3.26 2.74 0.06
N TYR A 71 2.86 3.88 -0.47
CA TYR A 71 2.38 4.02 -1.84
C TYR A 71 3.52 4.49 -2.73
N THR A 72 3.96 3.65 -3.65
CA THR A 72 5.01 3.96 -4.60
C THR A 72 4.40 4.03 -6.01
N PRO A 73 4.26 5.22 -6.60
CA PRO A 73 3.86 5.32 -8.01
C PRO A 73 4.95 4.70 -8.91
N ASP A 74 4.54 4.02 -9.98
CA ASP A 74 5.47 3.55 -11.01
C ASP A 74 5.88 4.72 -11.91
N THR A 75 7.08 5.25 -11.67
CA THR A 75 7.58 6.47 -12.31
C THR A 75 8.86 6.23 -13.10
N SER A 76 8.92 5.11 -13.82
CA SER A 76 10.05 4.84 -14.70
C SER A 76 9.99 5.75 -15.96
N PRO A 77 11.07 6.47 -16.35
CA PRO A 77 12.36 6.67 -15.68
C PRO A 77 12.57 8.14 -15.21
N ASN A 78 13.38 8.33 -14.14
CA ASN A 78 14.15 9.54 -13.77
C ASN A 78 13.73 10.41 -12.55
N ALA A 79 12.59 10.24 -11.88
CA ALA A 79 12.17 11.28 -10.90
C ALA A 79 12.60 11.04 -9.43
N TYR A 80 12.81 9.79 -8.98
CA TYR A 80 12.95 9.48 -7.54
C TYR A 80 14.40 9.34 -7.06
N GLY A 81 15.39 9.45 -7.95
CA GLY A 81 16.81 9.34 -7.61
C GLY A 81 17.45 10.60 -7.01
N ARG A 82 16.73 11.73 -6.90
CA ARG A 82 17.32 13.01 -6.49
C ARG A 82 17.00 13.49 -5.06
N ALA A 83 16.27 12.72 -4.25
CA ALA A 83 15.86 13.19 -2.91
C ALA A 83 16.72 12.70 -1.73
N LYS A 84 17.81 11.96 -1.97
CA LYS A 84 18.75 11.53 -0.90
C LYS A 84 20.20 11.77 -1.31
N GLY A 85 20.57 13.04 -1.39
CA GLY A 85 21.96 13.49 -1.50
C GLY A 85 22.05 14.94 -1.05
N GLY A 86 22.58 15.14 0.15
CA GLY A 86 22.73 16.43 0.83
C GLY A 86 23.13 16.19 2.26
#